data_AF-F5YMD0-F1
#
_entry.id   AF-F5YMD0-F1
#
_cell.length_a   1.000
_cell.length_b   1.000
_cell.length_c   1.000
_cell.angle_alpha   90.00
_cell.angle_beta   90.00
_cell.angle_gamma   90.00
#
_symmetry.space_group_name_H-M   'P 1'
#
loop_
_entity.id
_entity.type
_entity.pdbx_description
1 polymer ?
#
loop_
_entity_poly.entity_id
_entity_poly.type
_entity_poly.pdbx_seq_one_letter_code
_entity_poly.pdbx_strand_id
1 'polypeptide(L)'
;MNTGSSFSDLAIYLVGTNSFMDAVVEEFDLVTRYKIEKPDKKARSPRTDSRKVLKKKLIASYEEKSGVFSISFTDIDAAFAQKVVNFCMHYLEGWFNELGIDKNKLERENLERNIENTFQEIQNLEQESQKLGVSVTDGRTIPSIALEQRRIALELGAQQQVYTQLKVQYELLKVTMASEKPVFQVLEMAEIPDRKSGPSRGVICAIVTFAAWFLAVFLAFVLNAITNIKRDPEAIAKLRGAS
;
A
#
# COMPACT_ATOMS: atom_id res chain seq x y z
N MET A 1 6.61 -3.16 -19.98
CA MET A 1 6.44 -2.06 -19.01
C MET A 1 6.37 -2.69 -17.63
N ASN A 2 7.26 -2.29 -16.72
CA ASN A 2 7.38 -2.86 -15.37
C ASN A 2 6.10 -2.60 -14.57
N THR A 3 5.21 -3.58 -14.46
CA THR A 3 4.01 -3.50 -13.61
C THR A 3 4.33 -3.66 -12.12
N GLY A 4 5.48 -4.27 -11.78
CA GLY A 4 5.90 -4.49 -10.39
C GLY A 4 6.35 -3.24 -9.63
N SER A 5 6.85 -2.19 -10.30
CA SER A 5 7.24 -0.94 -9.62
C SER A 5 6.03 -0.13 -9.15
N SER A 6 4.93 -0.15 -9.93
CA SER A 6 3.74 0.66 -9.65
C SER A 6 3.04 0.30 -8.33
N PHE A 7 2.94 -0.98 -7.99
CA PHE A 7 2.22 -1.42 -6.78
C PHE A 7 3.02 -1.18 -5.50
N SER A 8 4.34 -1.26 -5.59
CA SER A 8 5.23 -1.00 -4.46
C SER A 8 5.33 0.50 -4.14
N ASP A 9 5.38 1.34 -5.18
CA ASP A 9 5.26 2.80 -5.04
C ASP A 9 3.89 3.18 -4.44
N LEU A 10 2.84 2.48 -4.87
CA LEU A 10 1.50 2.62 -4.29
C LEU A 10 1.54 2.24 -2.81
N ALA A 11 2.13 1.11 -2.41
CA ALA A 11 2.24 0.69 -1.00
C ALA A 11 2.93 1.74 -0.13
N ILE A 12 4.04 2.33 -0.60
CA ILE A 12 4.73 3.42 0.10
C ILE A 12 3.81 4.63 0.25
N TYR A 13 3.11 5.00 -0.83
CA TYR A 13 2.15 6.10 -0.80
C TYR A 13 1.02 5.84 0.20
N LEU A 14 0.46 4.62 0.23
CA LEU A 14 -0.64 4.22 1.12
C LEU A 14 -0.29 4.40 2.58
N VAL A 15 0.89 3.94 2.99
CA VAL A 15 1.35 4.10 4.38
C VAL A 15 1.41 5.57 4.78
N GLY A 16 1.69 6.47 3.83
CA GLY A 16 1.71 7.91 4.04
C GLY A 16 0.34 8.60 4.08
N THR A 17 -0.75 7.91 3.72
CA THR A 17 -2.09 8.52 3.63
C THR A 17 -2.69 8.82 4.99
N ASN A 18 -3.54 9.84 5.03
CA ASN A 18 -4.23 10.24 6.26
C ASN A 18 -5.18 9.15 6.77
N SER A 19 -5.86 8.44 5.89
CA SER A 19 -6.79 7.36 6.23
C SER A 19 -6.07 6.19 6.89
N PHE A 20 -4.96 5.74 6.30
CA PHE A 20 -4.14 4.68 6.86
C PHE A 20 -3.60 5.06 8.25
N MET A 21 -3.01 6.25 8.37
CA MET A 21 -2.45 6.72 9.64
C MET A 21 -3.54 6.89 10.72
N ASP A 22 -4.72 7.36 10.35
CA ASP A 22 -5.85 7.47 11.29
C ASP A 22 -6.33 6.10 11.76
N ALA A 23 -6.45 5.11 10.86
CA ALA A 23 -6.86 3.75 11.21
C ALA A 23 -5.91 3.13 12.26
N VAL A 24 -4.59 3.27 12.06
CA VAL A 24 -3.58 2.79 13.02
C VAL A 24 -3.66 3.55 14.35
N VAL A 25 -3.91 4.85 14.31
CA VAL A 25 -4.05 5.67 15.54
C VAL A 25 -5.28 5.27 16.34
N GLU A 26 -6.40 5.01 15.67
CA GLU A 26 -7.68 4.66 16.29
C GLU A 26 -7.66 3.23 16.85
N GLU A 27 -7.13 2.26 16.11
CA GLU A 27 -7.06 0.86 16.55
C GLU A 27 -6.26 0.70 17.85
N PHE A 28 -5.13 1.40 17.98
CA PHE A 28 -4.22 1.28 19.11
C PHE A 28 -4.34 2.41 20.14
N ASP A 29 -5.34 3.29 19.98
CA ASP A 29 -5.54 4.49 20.79
C ASP A 29 -4.23 5.23 21.10
N LEU A 30 -3.45 5.52 20.04
CA LEU A 30 -2.10 6.07 20.16
C LEU A 30 -2.08 7.44 20.85
N VAL A 31 -3.21 8.17 20.80
CA VAL A 31 -3.38 9.48 21.45
C VAL A 31 -3.23 9.34 22.95
N THR A 32 -3.93 8.36 23.55
CA THR A 32 -3.85 8.08 24.99
C THR A 32 -2.51 7.47 25.34
N ARG A 33 -2.02 6.49 24.57
CA ARG A 33 -0.77 5.78 24.85
C ARG A 33 0.44 6.71 24.89
N TYR A 34 0.55 7.63 23.93
CA TYR A 34 1.65 8.59 23.88
C TYR A 34 1.38 9.88 24.65
N LYS A 35 0.26 9.96 25.40
CA LYS A 35 -0.16 11.14 26.14
C LYS A 35 -0.05 12.40 25.28
N ILE A 36 -0.63 12.33 24.08
CA ILE A 36 -0.72 13.47 23.17
C ILE A 36 -1.79 14.40 23.77
N GLU A 37 -1.39 15.14 24.81
CA GLU A 37 -2.24 16.09 25.50
C GLU A 37 -2.80 17.10 24.49
N LYS A 38 -4.10 17.42 24.62
CA LYS A 38 -4.78 18.42 23.79
C LYS A 38 -4.00 19.74 23.89
N PRO A 39 -3.39 20.27 22.81
CA PRO A 39 -2.73 21.55 22.89
C PRO A 39 -3.81 22.64 22.89
N ASP A 40 -4.03 23.18 24.07
CA ASP A 40 -4.03 24.61 24.35
C ASP A 40 -4.40 25.51 23.16
N LYS A 41 -5.68 25.91 23.10
CA LYS A 41 -6.33 27.09 22.47
C LYS A 41 -5.78 27.76 21.18
N LYS A 42 -4.76 27.26 20.47
CA LYS A 42 -4.19 27.95 19.29
C LYS A 42 -3.64 27.10 18.14
N ALA A 43 -3.53 25.76 18.19
CA ALA A 43 -3.10 25.03 16.99
C ALA A 43 -3.46 23.53 16.94
N ARG A 44 -4.11 23.15 15.83
CA ARG A 44 -4.22 21.83 15.18
C ARG A 44 -4.89 20.68 15.95
N SER A 45 -5.81 20.01 15.25
CA SER A 45 -6.56 18.84 15.71
C SER A 45 -5.63 17.75 16.30
N PRO A 46 -6.01 17.06 17.40
CA PRO A 46 -5.24 15.94 17.99
C PRO A 46 -4.79 14.88 16.97
N ARG A 47 -5.59 14.68 15.91
CA ARG A 47 -5.28 13.77 14.79
C ARG A 47 -4.03 14.19 14.01
N THR A 48 -3.76 15.49 13.90
CA THR A 48 -2.59 15.97 13.14
C THR A 48 -1.29 15.64 13.87
N ASP A 49 -1.28 15.75 15.19
CA ASP A 49 -0.08 15.49 15.99
C ASP A 49 0.16 13.99 16.17
N SER A 50 -0.90 13.18 16.31
CA SER A 50 -0.78 11.72 16.28
C SER A 50 -0.17 11.21 14.97
N ARG A 51 -0.62 11.73 13.81
CA ARG A 51 -0.04 11.40 12.50
C ARG A 51 1.44 11.78 12.40
N LYS A 52 1.85 12.94 12.92
CA LYS A 52 3.27 13.34 12.92
C LYS A 52 4.13 12.40 13.75
N VAL A 53 3.64 11.99 14.92
CA VAL A 53 4.34 11.03 15.79
C VAL A 53 4.44 9.68 15.09
N LEU A 54 3.33 9.20 14.51
CA LEU A 54 3.28 7.94 13.79
C LEU A 54 4.24 7.95 12.59
N LYS A 55 4.26 9.02 11.79
CA LYS A 55 5.17 9.18 10.63
C LYS A 55 6.65 9.13 10.99
N LYS A 56 7.02 9.46 12.23
CA LYS A 56 8.42 9.33 12.71
C LYS A 56 8.76 7.92 13.16
N LYS A 57 7.78 7.18 13.69
CA LYS A 57 7.96 5.84 14.26
C LYS A 57 7.75 4.72 13.24
N LEU A 58 6.85 4.94 12.28
CA LEU A 58 6.52 4.03 11.19
C LEU A 58 7.35 4.40 9.96
N ILE A 59 8.19 3.49 9.52
CA ILE A 59 9.07 3.66 8.37
C ILE A 59 8.71 2.58 7.36
N ALA A 60 8.39 3.00 6.14
CA ALA A 60 8.18 2.14 5.00
C ALA A 60 9.30 2.39 3.99
N SER A 61 9.89 1.32 3.46
CA SER A 61 10.94 1.35 2.45
C SER A 61 10.69 0.32 1.37
N TYR A 62 11.12 0.63 0.15
CA TYR A 62 11.07 -0.29 -0.99
C TYR A 62 12.46 -0.45 -1.57
N GLU A 63 12.81 -1.68 -1.91
CA GLU A 63 14.06 -2.01 -2.58
C GLU A 63 13.77 -2.41 -4.04
N GLU A 64 14.09 -1.52 -4.99
CA GLU A 64 13.78 -1.70 -6.42
C GLU A 64 14.39 -2.96 -7.04
N LYS A 65 15.53 -3.44 -6.53
CA LYS A 65 16.24 -4.62 -7.05
C LYS A 65 15.56 -5.92 -6.66
N SER A 66 15.11 -6.01 -5.42
CA SER A 66 14.45 -7.21 -4.88
C SER A 66 12.94 -7.16 -5.07
N GLY A 67 12.36 -5.98 -5.35
CA GLY A 67 10.92 -5.78 -5.41
C GLY A 67 10.25 -5.88 -4.04
N VAL A 68 11.03 -5.80 -2.94
CA VAL A 68 10.52 -6.02 -1.59
C VAL A 68 10.11 -4.71 -0.95
N PHE A 69 8.86 -4.67 -0.51
CA PHE A 69 8.35 -3.64 0.38
C PHE A 69 8.56 -4.06 1.83
N SER A 70 9.12 -3.17 2.65
CA SER A 70 9.37 -3.39 4.07
C SER A 70 8.69 -2.30 4.89
N ILE A 71 7.97 -2.71 5.94
CA ILE A 71 7.33 -1.83 6.90
C ILE A 71 7.87 -2.12 8.30
N SER A 72 8.24 -1.08 9.02
CA SER A 72 8.84 -1.20 10.34
C SER A 72 8.27 -0.15 11.28
N PHE A 73 8.11 -0.51 12.56
CA PHE A 73 7.61 0.39 13.59
C PHE A 73 8.50 0.35 14.82
N THR A 74 8.88 1.52 15.32
CA THR A 74 9.78 1.64 16.48
C THR A 74 9.01 2.06 17.74
N ASP A 75 8.99 1.17 18.73
CA ASP A 75 8.46 1.46 20.07
C ASP A 75 9.34 0.91 21.21
N ILE A 76 9.05 1.34 22.43
CA ILE A 76 9.71 0.86 23.65
C ILE A 76 9.27 -0.58 23.96
N ASP A 77 8.00 -0.88 23.70
CA ASP A 77 7.40 -2.18 23.89
C ASP A 77 7.48 -3.02 22.60
N ALA A 78 8.26 -4.10 22.65
CA ALA A 78 8.52 -4.99 21.52
C ALA A 78 7.27 -5.73 21.04
N ALA A 79 6.42 -6.20 21.98
CA ALA A 79 5.19 -6.90 21.64
C ALA A 79 4.16 -5.94 21.01
N PHE A 80 4.11 -4.70 21.51
CA PHE A 80 3.31 -3.66 20.89
C PHE A 80 3.78 -3.32 19.47
N ALA A 81 5.09 -3.18 19.27
CA ALA A 81 5.64 -2.88 17.94
C ALA A 81 5.28 -3.96 16.92
N GLN A 82 5.39 -5.23 17.29
CA GLN A 82 4.95 -6.36 16.47
C GLN A 82 3.47 -6.24 16.08
N LYS A 83 2.59 -6.01 17.07
CA LYS A 83 1.14 -5.88 16.84
C LYS A 83 0.80 -4.75 15.87
N VAL A 84 1.46 -3.59 16.02
CA VAL A 84 1.25 -2.45 15.12
C VAL A 84 1.66 -2.79 13.69
N VAL A 85 2.82 -3.43 13.50
CA VAL A 85 3.28 -3.82 12.14
C VAL A 85 2.35 -4.86 11.52
N ASN A 86 1.93 -5.88 12.28
CA ASN A 86 1.01 -6.90 11.78
C ASN A 86 -0.36 -6.30 11.41
N PHE A 87 -0.88 -5.37 12.21
CA PHE A 87 -2.11 -4.64 11.87
C PHE A 87 -1.93 -3.83 10.58
N CYS A 88 -0.85 -3.05 10.47
CA CYS A 88 -0.55 -2.29 9.26
C CYS A 88 -0.49 -3.19 8.02
N MET A 89 0.13 -4.36 8.16
CA MET A 89 0.24 -5.35 7.11
C MET A 89 -1.13 -5.93 6.70
N HIS A 90 -1.97 -6.35 7.65
CA HIS A 90 -3.33 -6.81 7.34
C HIS A 90 -4.22 -5.70 6.76
N TYR A 91 -4.07 -4.47 7.24
CA TYR A 91 -4.81 -3.33 6.70
C TYR A 91 -4.40 -3.04 5.25
N LEU A 92 -3.09 -3.08 4.95
CA LEU A 92 -2.60 -2.96 3.58
C LEU A 92 -3.04 -4.13 2.72
N GLU A 93 -2.99 -5.36 3.22
CA GLU A 93 -3.49 -6.56 2.52
C GLU A 93 -4.97 -6.39 2.16
N GLY A 94 -5.81 -5.94 3.11
CA GLY A 94 -7.21 -5.61 2.84
C GLY A 94 -7.34 -4.53 1.77
N TRP A 95 -6.60 -3.42 1.89
CA TRP A 95 -6.62 -2.35 0.90
C TRP A 95 -6.13 -2.80 -0.48
N PHE A 96 -5.13 -3.68 -0.56
CA PHE A 96 -4.64 -4.25 -1.80
C PHE A 96 -5.54 -5.36 -2.34
N ASN A 97 -6.34 -6.02 -1.51
CA ASN A 97 -7.40 -6.91 -1.98
C ASN A 97 -8.62 -6.12 -2.48
N GLU A 98 -8.85 -4.92 -1.94
CA GLU A 98 -9.88 -3.99 -2.42
C GLU A 98 -9.42 -3.23 -3.68
N LEU A 99 -8.18 -2.71 -3.69
CA LEU A 99 -7.58 -1.93 -4.78
C LEU A 99 -6.86 -2.74 -5.84
N GLY A 100 -6.32 -3.91 -5.48
CA GLY A 100 -6.16 -5.02 -6.40
C GLY A 100 -7.55 -5.59 -6.56
N ILE A 101 -8.46 -4.80 -7.16
CA ILE A 101 -8.71 -4.97 -8.59
C ILE A 101 -8.58 -6.46 -8.86
N ASP A 102 -9.64 -7.14 -8.49
CA ASP A 102 -9.94 -8.39 -9.10
C ASP A 102 -10.34 -8.05 -10.55
N LYS A 103 -9.41 -7.47 -11.35
CA LYS A 103 -9.63 -7.15 -12.76
C LYS A 103 -10.05 -8.44 -13.42
N ASN A 104 -9.34 -9.51 -13.08
CA ASN A 104 -9.64 -10.83 -13.54
C ASN A 104 -10.98 -11.35 -13.00
N LYS A 105 -11.40 -11.17 -11.73
CA LYS A 105 -12.77 -11.56 -11.31
C LYS A 105 -13.84 -10.66 -11.86
N LEU A 106 -13.64 -9.36 -11.99
CA LEU A 106 -14.60 -8.44 -12.59
C LEU A 106 -14.75 -8.75 -14.08
N GLU A 107 -13.64 -9.00 -14.77
CA GLU A 107 -13.61 -9.47 -16.16
C GLU A 107 -14.21 -10.87 -16.28
N ARG A 108 -13.97 -11.76 -15.31
CA ARG A 108 -14.59 -13.08 -15.22
C ARG A 108 -16.10 -12.98 -15.02
N GLU A 109 -16.56 -12.16 -14.08
CA GLU A 109 -17.98 -11.89 -13.80
C GLU A 109 -18.67 -11.26 -15.00
N ASN A 110 -17.99 -10.33 -15.70
CA ASN A 110 -18.49 -9.74 -16.93
C ASN A 110 -18.56 -10.77 -18.07
N LEU A 111 -17.54 -11.61 -18.25
CA LEU A 111 -17.55 -12.70 -19.23
C LEU A 111 -18.63 -13.74 -18.89
N GLU A 112 -18.79 -14.13 -17.63
CA GLU A 112 -19.84 -15.04 -17.17
C GLU A 112 -21.23 -14.48 -17.47
N ARG A 113 -21.46 -13.20 -17.15
CA ARG A 113 -22.72 -12.52 -17.48
C ARG A 113 -22.97 -12.47 -18.99
N ASN A 114 -21.95 -12.15 -19.78
CA ASN A 114 -22.06 -12.08 -21.24
C ASN A 114 -22.31 -13.46 -21.85
N ILE A 115 -21.62 -14.50 -21.39
CA ILE A 115 -21.81 -15.89 -21.81
C ILE A 115 -23.24 -16.34 -21.51
N GLU A 116 -23.75 -16.03 -20.32
CA GLU A 116 -25.11 -16.38 -19.93
C GLU A 116 -26.13 -15.64 -20.82
N ASN A 117 -25.96 -14.33 -21.01
CA ASN A 117 -26.86 -13.54 -21.87
C ASN A 117 -26.88 -14.07 -23.32
N THR A 118 -25.71 -14.33 -23.91
CA THR A 118 -25.61 -14.89 -25.26
C THR A 118 -26.21 -16.29 -25.33
N PHE A 119 -26.04 -17.10 -24.29
CA PHE A 119 -26.64 -18.44 -24.23
C PHE A 119 -28.17 -18.39 -24.18
N GLN A 120 -28.73 -17.50 -23.36
CA GLN A 120 -30.18 -17.26 -23.31
C GLN A 120 -30.72 -16.77 -24.67
N GLU A 121 -29.98 -15.91 -25.36
CA GLU A 121 -30.36 -15.43 -26.69
C GLU A 121 -30.35 -16.55 -27.74
N ILE A 122 -29.34 -17.44 -27.71
CA ILE A 122 -29.31 -18.65 -28.54
C ILE A 122 -30.53 -19.53 -28.25
N GLN A 123 -30.88 -19.76 -26.98
CA GLN A 123 -32.04 -20.57 -26.60
C GLN A 123 -33.36 -19.96 -27.12
N ASN A 124 -33.49 -18.63 -27.04
CA ASN A 124 -34.67 -17.93 -27.56
C ASN A 124 -34.79 -18.07 -29.08
N LEU A 125 -33.68 -17.88 -29.82
CA LEU A 125 -33.63 -18.05 -31.28
C LEU A 125 -33.90 -19.51 -31.70
N GLU A 126 -33.40 -20.49 -30.95
CA GLU A 126 -33.69 -21.92 -31.17
C GLU A 126 -35.19 -22.22 -30.99
N GLN A 127 -35.81 -21.70 -29.94
CA GLN A 127 -37.25 -21.86 -29.73
C GLN A 127 -38.08 -21.18 -30.82
N GLU A 128 -37.69 -20.00 -31.27
CA GLU A 128 -38.36 -19.28 -32.36
C GLU A 128 -38.24 -20.04 -33.68
N SER A 129 -37.05 -20.56 -33.99
CA SER A 129 -36.81 -21.44 -35.14
C SER A 129 -37.71 -22.68 -35.10
N GLN A 130 -37.83 -23.33 -33.94
CA GLN A 130 -38.70 -24.50 -33.76
C GLN A 130 -40.18 -24.17 -33.97
N LYS A 131 -40.68 -23.06 -33.40
CA LYS A 131 -42.07 -22.62 -33.59
C LYS A 131 -42.40 -22.39 -35.07
N LEU A 132 -41.48 -21.74 -35.79
CA LEU A 132 -41.63 -21.51 -37.23
C LEU A 132 -41.56 -22.83 -38.02
N GLY A 133 -40.70 -23.77 -37.64
CA GLY A 133 -40.63 -25.11 -38.25
C GLY A 133 -41.93 -25.90 -38.10
N VAL A 134 -42.58 -25.82 -36.94
CA VAL A 134 -43.91 -26.44 -36.71
C VAL A 134 -44.97 -25.77 -37.59
N SER A 135 -44.98 -24.43 -37.71
CA SER A 135 -45.93 -23.71 -38.59
C SER A 135 -45.76 -24.02 -40.09
N VAL A 136 -44.54 -24.38 -40.54
CA VAL A 136 -44.29 -24.83 -41.92
C VAL A 136 -44.87 -26.22 -42.19
N THR A 137 -44.92 -27.07 -41.17
CA THR A 137 -45.38 -28.46 -41.28
C THR A 137 -46.92 -28.55 -41.46
N ASP A 138 -47.66 -27.52 -41.05
CA ASP A 138 -49.12 -27.39 -41.22
C ASP A 138 -49.57 -26.96 -42.65
N GLY A 139 -48.67 -27.04 -43.64
CA GLY A 139 -49.08 -27.15 -45.06
C GLY A 139 -49.29 -25.83 -45.82
N ARG A 140 -48.80 -24.69 -45.34
CA ARG A 140 -48.78 -23.42 -46.10
C ARG A 140 -47.39 -22.78 -46.07
N THR A 141 -46.48 -23.26 -46.92
CA THR A 141 -45.20 -22.58 -47.19
C THR A 141 -45.44 -21.28 -47.94
N ILE A 142 -45.61 -20.20 -47.21
CA ILE A 142 -45.56 -18.84 -47.76
C ILE A 142 -44.07 -18.47 -47.93
N PRO A 143 -43.64 -17.90 -49.07
CA PRO A 143 -42.25 -17.48 -49.30
C PRO A 143 -41.64 -16.62 -48.19
N SER A 144 -42.48 -15.89 -47.44
CA SER A 144 -42.06 -15.10 -46.27
C SER A 144 -41.51 -15.94 -45.11
N ILE A 145 -42.03 -17.15 -44.87
CA ILE A 145 -41.60 -17.99 -43.74
C ILE A 145 -40.22 -18.59 -44.01
N ALA A 146 -39.93 -18.96 -45.26
CA ALA A 146 -38.62 -19.48 -45.66
C ALA A 146 -37.51 -18.42 -45.54
N LEU A 147 -37.83 -17.15 -45.81
CA LEU A 147 -36.92 -16.03 -45.59
C LEU A 147 -36.64 -15.80 -44.09
N GLU A 148 -37.67 -15.86 -43.24
CA GLU A 148 -37.52 -15.70 -41.79
C GLU A 148 -36.67 -16.82 -41.17
N GLN A 149 -36.88 -18.08 -41.59
CA GLN A 149 -36.05 -19.20 -41.15
C GLN A 149 -34.56 -19.02 -41.50
N ARG A 150 -34.27 -18.52 -42.71
CA ARG A 150 -32.89 -18.24 -43.13
C ARG A 150 -32.26 -17.12 -42.31
N ARG A 151 -33.04 -16.08 -41.99
CA ARG A 151 -32.60 -14.97 -41.13
C ARG A 151 -32.21 -15.48 -39.74
N ILE A 152 -33.10 -16.24 -39.09
CA ILE A 152 -32.85 -16.80 -37.76
C ILE A 152 -31.64 -17.74 -37.78
N ALA A 153 -31.48 -18.56 -38.82
CA ALA A 153 -30.31 -19.44 -38.95
C ALA A 153 -28.98 -18.66 -39.05
N LEU A 154 -28.97 -17.53 -39.76
CA LEU A 154 -27.79 -16.65 -39.83
C LEU A 154 -27.49 -16.00 -38.47
N GLU A 155 -28.53 -15.51 -37.78
CA GLU A 155 -28.41 -14.88 -36.46
C GLU A 155 -27.94 -15.86 -35.40
N LEU A 156 -28.48 -17.08 -35.40
CA LEU A 156 -28.06 -18.17 -34.52
C LEU A 156 -26.59 -18.55 -34.76
N GLY A 157 -26.16 -18.65 -36.02
CA GLY A 157 -24.75 -18.87 -36.35
C GLY A 157 -23.82 -17.75 -35.85
N ALA A 158 -24.25 -16.50 -35.97
CA ALA A 158 -23.52 -15.35 -35.43
C ALA A 158 -23.40 -15.41 -33.90
N GLN A 159 -24.50 -15.69 -33.20
CA GLN A 159 -24.51 -15.79 -31.73
C GLN A 159 -23.68 -16.98 -31.22
N GLN A 160 -23.73 -18.14 -31.88
CA GLN A 160 -22.88 -19.29 -31.56
C GLN A 160 -21.38 -18.96 -31.71
N GLN A 161 -21.01 -18.18 -32.73
CA GLN A 161 -19.63 -17.73 -32.91
C GLN A 161 -19.19 -16.79 -31.77
N VAL A 162 -20.05 -15.85 -31.37
CA VAL A 162 -19.79 -14.96 -30.22
C VAL A 162 -19.65 -15.78 -28.94
N TYR A 163 -20.56 -16.71 -28.66
CA TYR A 163 -20.51 -17.59 -27.48
C TYR A 163 -19.18 -18.37 -27.42
N THR A 164 -18.77 -18.95 -28.55
CA THR A 164 -17.51 -19.71 -28.65
C THR A 164 -16.31 -18.81 -28.33
N GLN A 165 -16.26 -17.60 -28.88
CA GLN A 165 -15.18 -16.65 -28.59
C GLN A 165 -15.15 -16.22 -27.13
N LEU A 166 -16.32 -15.95 -26.53
CA LEU A 166 -16.42 -15.60 -25.10
C LEU A 166 -15.95 -16.76 -24.20
N LYS A 167 -16.30 -18.01 -24.54
CA LYS A 167 -15.82 -19.20 -23.83
C LYS A 167 -14.31 -19.38 -23.92
N VAL A 168 -13.72 -19.15 -25.09
CA VAL A 168 -12.26 -19.20 -25.26
C VAL A 168 -11.58 -18.13 -24.39
N GLN A 169 -12.10 -16.89 -24.39
CA GLN A 169 -11.58 -15.82 -23.54
C GLN A 169 -11.69 -16.16 -22.05
N TYR A 170 -12.80 -16.78 -21.63
CA TYR A 170 -13.01 -17.20 -20.25
C TYR A 170 -12.01 -18.27 -19.80
N GLU A 171 -11.74 -19.29 -20.62
CA GLU A 171 -10.74 -20.31 -20.29
C GLU A 171 -9.32 -19.74 -20.30
N LEU A 172 -9.00 -18.83 -21.22
CA LEU A 172 -7.73 -18.12 -21.19
C LEU A 172 -7.57 -17.28 -19.91
N LEU A 173 -8.62 -16.57 -19.50
CA LEU A 173 -8.63 -15.79 -18.27
C LEU A 173 -8.42 -16.67 -17.04
N LYS A 174 -9.05 -17.85 -16.97
CA LYS A 174 -8.79 -18.82 -15.89
C LYS A 174 -7.33 -19.25 -15.82
N VAL A 175 -6.71 -19.54 -16.96
CA VAL A 175 -5.28 -19.92 -17.02
C VAL A 175 -4.40 -18.76 -16.56
N THR A 176 -4.71 -17.53 -16.98
CA THR A 176 -4.00 -16.32 -16.52
C THR A 176 -4.15 -16.14 -15.02
N MET A 177 -5.36 -16.26 -14.47
CA MET A 177 -5.62 -16.18 -13.02
C MET A 177 -4.86 -17.25 -12.22
N ALA A 178 -4.76 -18.47 -12.76
CA ALA A 178 -4.02 -19.55 -12.11
C ALA A 178 -2.50 -19.36 -12.19
N SER A 179 -2.01 -18.63 -13.19
CA SER A 179 -0.59 -18.39 -13.43
C SER A 179 -0.08 -17.09 -12.81
N GLU A 180 -0.95 -16.08 -12.64
CA GLU A 180 -0.59 -14.82 -12.03
C GLU A 180 -0.34 -15.00 -10.54
N LYS A 181 0.83 -14.51 -10.09
CA LYS A 181 1.13 -14.39 -8.68
C LYS A 181 0.24 -13.27 -8.10
N PRO A 182 -0.29 -13.43 -6.86
CA PRO A 182 -1.06 -12.37 -6.22
C PRO A 182 -0.27 -11.06 -6.21
N VAL A 183 -0.97 -9.96 -6.49
CA VAL A 183 -0.36 -8.61 -6.63
C VAL A 183 0.36 -8.20 -5.35
N PHE A 184 -0.12 -8.65 -4.20
CA PHE A 184 0.48 -8.44 -2.90
C PHE A 184 0.69 -9.78 -2.21
N GLN A 185 1.94 -10.21 -2.10
CA GLN A 185 2.30 -11.41 -1.34
C GLN A 185 3.01 -10.99 -0.06
N VAL A 186 2.47 -11.46 1.06
CA VAL A 186 3.13 -11.35 2.36
C VAL A 186 4.27 -12.36 2.36
N LEU A 187 5.51 -11.86 2.41
CA LEU A 187 6.69 -12.70 2.53
C LEU A 187 6.88 -13.16 3.98
N GLU A 188 6.85 -12.23 4.92
CA GLU A 188 7.07 -12.48 6.34
C GLU A 188 6.16 -11.58 7.19
N MET A 189 5.61 -12.16 8.26
CA MET A 189 4.90 -11.41 9.29
C MET A 189 5.90 -10.81 10.29
N ALA A 190 5.51 -9.76 11.00
CA ALA A 190 6.37 -9.20 12.03
C ALA A 190 6.48 -10.15 13.23
N GLU A 191 7.72 -10.40 13.64
CA GLU A 191 8.07 -11.11 14.86
C GLU A 191 8.43 -10.11 15.98
N ILE A 192 8.34 -10.55 17.24
CA ILE A 192 8.77 -9.76 18.38
C ILE A 192 10.30 -9.61 18.32
N PRO A 193 10.85 -8.38 18.30
CA PRO A 193 12.30 -8.21 18.24
C PRO A 193 13.02 -8.76 19.46
N ASP A 194 13.99 -9.67 19.24
CA ASP A 194 14.84 -10.22 20.30
C ASP A 194 15.80 -9.20 20.92
N ARG A 195 16.20 -8.20 20.13
CA ARG A 195 17.17 -7.17 20.53
C ARG A 195 16.68 -5.78 20.17
N LYS A 196 17.00 -4.81 21.03
CA LYS A 196 16.67 -3.40 20.81
C LYS A 196 17.40 -2.88 19.57
N SER A 197 16.65 -2.24 18.67
CA SER A 197 17.19 -1.60 17.47
C SER A 197 17.99 -0.33 17.77
N GLY A 198 17.71 0.36 18.88
CA GLY A 198 18.51 1.50 19.32
C GLY A 198 18.03 2.16 20.62
N PRO A 199 18.75 3.19 21.11
CA PRO A 199 20.11 3.56 20.71
C PRO A 199 21.17 2.66 21.38
N SER A 200 22.32 2.48 20.73
CA SER A 200 23.45 1.76 21.31
C SER A 200 24.05 2.56 22.47
N ARG A 201 23.69 2.19 23.71
CA ARG A 201 24.12 2.87 24.94
C ARG A 201 25.65 3.07 25.01
N GLY A 202 26.43 2.12 24.48
CA GLY A 202 27.89 2.21 24.40
C GLY A 202 28.39 3.33 23.48
N VAL A 203 27.74 3.55 22.33
CA VAL A 203 28.13 4.62 21.39
C VAL A 203 27.83 5.99 21.99
N ILE A 204 26.67 6.14 22.64
CA ILE A 204 26.33 7.39 23.33
C ILE A 204 27.37 7.69 24.43
N CYS A 205 27.71 6.70 25.26
CA CYS A 205 28.70 6.87 26.32
C CYS A 205 30.06 7.29 25.75
N ALA A 206 30.54 6.61 24.71
CA ALA A 206 31.81 6.96 24.06
C ALA A 206 31.81 8.41 23.55
N ILE A 207 30.77 8.82 22.81
CA ILE A 207 30.67 10.18 22.26
C ILE A 207 30.66 11.22 23.38
N VAL A 208 29.90 11.01 24.45
CA VAL A 208 29.81 11.95 25.58
C VAL A 208 31.14 12.04 26.34
N THR A 209 31.85 10.91 26.56
CA THR A 209 33.16 10.91 27.20
C THR A 209 34.21 11.66 26.38
N PHE A 210 34.28 11.43 25.07
CA PHE A 210 35.18 12.16 24.20
C PHE A 210 34.84 13.65 24.12
N ALA A 211 33.56 13.99 24.00
CA ALA A 211 33.11 15.38 23.98
C ALA A 211 33.49 16.11 25.28
N ALA A 212 33.24 15.50 26.43
CA ALA A 212 33.59 16.07 27.73
C ALA A 212 35.11 16.24 27.91
N TRP A 213 35.91 15.27 27.45
CA TRP A 213 37.37 15.36 27.50
C TRP A 213 37.92 16.52 26.65
N PHE A 214 37.44 16.66 25.41
CA PHE A 214 37.83 17.79 24.55
C PHE A 214 37.41 19.12 25.15
N LEU A 215 36.19 19.20 25.69
CA LEU A 215 35.68 20.43 26.31
C LEU A 215 36.51 20.80 27.54
N ALA A 216 36.93 19.83 28.36
CA ALA A 216 37.80 20.07 29.51
C ALA A 216 39.19 20.59 29.10
N VAL A 217 39.81 20.01 28.07
CA VAL A 217 41.10 20.48 27.54
C VAL A 217 40.97 21.89 26.99
N PHE A 218 39.93 22.16 26.20
CA PHE A 218 39.66 23.50 25.66
C PHE A 218 39.49 24.55 26.77
N LEU A 219 38.69 24.24 27.80
CA LEU A 219 38.45 25.13 28.93
C LEU A 219 39.74 25.37 29.73
N ALA A 220 40.59 24.36 29.89
CA ALA A 220 41.90 24.51 30.54
C ALA A 220 42.81 25.50 29.78
N PHE A 221 42.87 25.41 28.45
CA PHE A 221 43.63 26.37 27.63
C PHE A 221 43.08 27.80 27.74
N VAL A 222 41.75 27.97 27.70
CA VAL A 222 41.10 29.29 27.86
C VAL A 222 41.41 29.89 29.22
N LEU A 223 41.25 29.11 30.30
CA LEU A 223 41.56 29.57 31.66
C LEU A 223 43.06 29.89 31.82
N ASN A 224 43.94 29.09 31.22
CA ASN A 224 45.37 29.36 31.23
C ASN A 224 45.71 30.65 30.47
N ALA A 225 45.12 30.87 29.29
CA ALA A 225 45.29 32.11 28.52
C ALA A 225 44.82 33.35 29.29
N ILE A 226 43.65 33.28 29.94
CA ILE A 226 43.14 34.37 30.79
C ILE A 226 44.08 34.62 31.99
N THR A 227 44.58 33.56 32.62
CA THR A 227 45.48 33.67 33.77
C THR A 227 46.82 34.27 33.35
N ASN A 228 47.33 33.91 32.17
CA ASN A 228 48.56 34.45 31.62
C ASN A 228 48.43 35.95 31.31
N ILE A 229 47.32 36.36 30.68
CA ILE A 229 47.01 37.78 30.44
C ILE A 229 46.98 38.59 31.73
N LYS A 230 46.47 38.03 32.83
CA LYS A 230 46.42 38.72 34.14
C LYS A 230 47.78 38.86 34.83
N ARG A 231 48.79 38.07 34.45
CA ARG A 231 50.13 38.09 35.05
C ARG A 231 51.11 38.98 34.31
N ASP A 232 50.89 39.24 33.01
CA ASP A 232 51.73 40.13 32.20
C ASP A 232 51.22 41.59 32.21
N PRO A 233 51.98 42.56 32.76
CA PRO A 233 51.58 43.97 32.79
C PRO A 233 51.47 44.61 31.39
N GLU A 234 52.23 44.14 30.38
CA GLU A 234 52.12 44.61 28.99
C GLU A 234 50.86 44.12 28.28
N ALA A 235 50.38 42.92 28.59
CA ALA A 235 49.15 42.36 28.02
C ALA A 235 47.89 43.07 28.56
N ILE A 236 47.91 43.45 29.84
CA ILE A 236 46.88 44.28 30.48
C ILE A 236 46.88 45.70 29.88
N ALA A 237 48.05 46.26 29.58
CA ALA A 237 48.16 47.57 28.93
C ALA A 237 47.57 47.57 27.50
N LYS A 238 47.77 46.51 26.71
CA LYS A 238 47.13 46.38 25.38
C LYS A 238 45.61 46.17 25.44
N LEU A 239 45.10 45.49 26.47
CA LEU A 239 43.65 45.36 26.70
C LEU A 239 42.98 46.64 27.24
N ARG A 240 43.73 47.48 27.97
CA ARG A 240 43.25 48.79 28.48
C ARG A 240 43.50 49.96 27.52
N GLY A 241 44.46 49.84 26.60
CA GLY A 241 44.82 50.84 25.60
C GLY A 241 44.16 50.65 24.23
N ALA A 242 43.29 49.66 24.07
CA ALA A 242 42.40 49.54 22.92
C ALA A 242 41.04 50.17 23.28
N SER A 243 41.01 51.50 23.27
CA SER A 243 39.81 52.34 23.14
C SER A 243 40.00 53.26 21.95
#